data_AF-A0A7K3PTN0-F1
#
_entry.id   AF-A0A7K3PTN0-F1
#
_cell.length_a   1.000
_cell.length_b   1.000
_cell.length_c   1.000
_cell.angle_alpha   90.00
_cell.angle_beta   90.00
_cell.angle_gamma   90.00
#
_symmetry.space_group_name_H-M   'P 1'
#
loop_
_entity.id
_entity.type
_entity.pdbx_description
1 polymer ?
#
loop_
_entity_poly.entity_id
_entity_poly.type
_entity_poly.pdbx_seq_one_letter_code
_entity_poly.pdbx_strand_id
1 'polypeptide(L)'
;PAAARDEDGRQGVTWYRTTFRLDVPPETDASVGLVLDGSPNRNVRVQVFLNGWNMGQYVGGAKDTAHTFVLPNGILRTRAAANTLALAVLSDGDTAPAPGPVRLELLGSAAGGVPVKPVPSPGRRRG
;
A
#
# COMPACT_ATOMS: atom_id res chain seq x y z
N PRO A 1 12.08 3.28 20.26
CA PRO A 1 10.80 3.96 20.62
C PRO A 1 9.79 2.94 21.14
N ALA A 2 9.20 3.20 22.31
CA ALA A 2 8.21 2.33 22.93
C ALA A 2 7.04 2.09 21.96
N ALA A 3 6.68 0.82 21.77
CA ALA A 3 5.52 0.40 20.99
C ALA A 3 4.26 0.80 21.76
N ALA A 4 3.78 2.01 21.53
CA ALA A 4 2.42 2.34 21.92
C ALA A 4 1.47 1.48 21.09
N ARG A 5 0.42 0.99 21.74
CA ARG A 5 -0.62 0.22 21.06
C ARG A 5 -1.30 1.13 20.04
N ASP A 6 -1.75 0.57 18.93
CA ASP A 6 -2.44 1.27 17.82
C ASP A 6 -3.73 2.02 18.26
N GLU A 7 -4.11 1.91 19.53
CA GLU A 7 -5.35 2.46 20.11
C GLU A 7 -5.17 3.83 20.79
N ASP A 8 -3.95 4.26 21.10
CA ASP A 8 -3.72 5.59 21.67
C ASP A 8 -3.58 6.63 20.55
N GLY A 9 -4.57 7.52 20.42
CA GLY A 9 -4.48 8.72 19.60
C GLY A 9 -3.25 9.53 20.00
N ARG A 10 -2.27 9.63 19.09
CA ARG A 10 -1.10 10.48 19.26
C ARG A 10 -0.80 11.18 17.96
N GLN A 11 -0.56 12.48 18.04
CA GLN A 11 -0.17 13.26 16.88
C GLN A 11 1.16 12.71 16.37
N GLY A 12 1.25 12.41 15.08
CA GLY A 12 2.48 11.90 14.49
C GLY A 12 2.25 10.98 13.31
N VAL A 13 3.27 10.16 13.02
CA VAL A 13 3.30 9.23 11.91
C VAL A 13 3.52 7.81 12.42
N THR A 14 2.56 6.94 12.19
CA THR A 14 2.71 5.50 12.43
C THR A 14 3.02 4.78 11.12
N TRP A 15 4.03 3.92 11.15
CA TRP A 15 4.47 3.16 9.99
C TRP A 15 4.01 1.70 10.08
N TYR A 16 3.23 1.27 9.09
CA TYR A 16 2.89 -0.13 8.89
C TYR A 16 3.73 -0.67 7.74
N ARG A 17 4.18 -1.93 7.85
CA ARG A 17 4.91 -2.60 6.77
C ARG A 17 4.57 -4.08 6.72
N THR A 18 4.29 -4.57 5.53
CA THR A 18 4.12 -5.99 5.26
C THR A 18 4.84 -6.39 3.98
N THR A 19 4.95 -7.70 3.76
CA THR A 19 5.46 -8.27 2.52
C THR A 19 4.48 -9.26 1.95
N PHE A 20 4.35 -9.31 0.63
CA PHE A 20 3.48 -10.26 -0.08
C PHE A 20 4.15 -10.74 -1.38
N ARG A 21 3.62 -11.82 -1.95
CA ARG A 21 4.04 -12.36 -3.24
C ARG A 21 2.83 -12.52 -4.14
N LEU A 22 3.01 -12.28 -5.43
CA LEU A 22 2.03 -12.56 -6.47
C LEU A 22 2.65 -13.53 -7.45
N ASP A 23 1.87 -14.48 -7.95
CA ASP A 23 2.30 -15.46 -8.95
C ASP A 23 1.38 -15.37 -10.17
N VAL A 24 1.44 -14.22 -10.85
CA VAL A 24 0.67 -14.00 -12.07
C VAL A 24 1.31 -14.83 -13.20
N PRO A 25 0.52 -15.55 -14.02
CA PRO A 25 1.06 -16.35 -15.12
C PRO A 25 1.88 -15.52 -16.13
N PRO A 26 3.02 -16.03 -16.64
CA PRO A 26 3.93 -15.33 -17.57
C PRO A 26 3.25 -14.59 -18.73
N GLU A 27 2.21 -15.21 -19.28
CA GLU A 27 1.42 -14.80 -20.42
C GLU A 27 0.19 -13.96 -20.07
N THR A 28 0.08 -13.48 -18.82
CA THR A 28 -1.02 -12.61 -18.39
C THR A 28 -0.50 -11.25 -17.95
N ASP A 29 -1.08 -10.21 -18.51
CA ASP A 29 -1.00 -8.85 -17.97
C ASP A 29 -2.14 -8.64 -16.98
N ALA A 30 -1.78 -8.38 -15.72
CA ALA A 30 -2.73 -8.16 -14.64
C ALA A 30 -2.57 -6.75 -14.08
N SER A 31 -3.68 -5.99 -14.09
CA SER A 31 -3.78 -4.71 -13.42
C SER A 31 -4.23 -4.93 -11.98
N VAL A 32 -3.36 -4.62 -11.02
CA VAL A 32 -3.63 -4.81 -9.58
C VAL A 32 -3.80 -3.45 -8.90
N GLY A 33 -4.81 -3.35 -8.05
CA GLY A 33 -5.06 -2.20 -7.19
C GLY A 33 -4.79 -2.52 -5.71
N LEU A 34 -4.36 -1.52 -4.96
CA LEU A 34 -4.41 -1.50 -3.51
C LEU A 34 -5.62 -0.67 -3.08
N VAL A 35 -6.58 -1.31 -2.42
CA VAL A 35 -7.77 -0.64 -1.90
C VAL A 35 -7.58 -0.38 -0.42
N LEU A 36 -7.73 0.88 -0.05
CA LEU A 36 -7.90 1.35 1.31
C LEU A 36 -9.39 1.62 1.49
N ASP A 37 -10.05 0.80 2.31
CA ASP A 37 -11.43 1.10 2.68
C ASP A 37 -11.47 2.41 3.46
N GLY A 38 -12.46 3.24 3.12
CA GLY A 38 -12.72 4.46 3.86
C GLY A 38 -12.78 4.15 5.36
N SER A 39 -12.23 5.06 6.16
CA SER A 39 -12.37 4.99 7.60
C SER A 39 -13.35 6.08 8.01
N PRO A 40 -14.65 5.78 8.15
CA PRO A 40 -15.62 6.79 8.53
C PRO A 40 -15.19 7.41 9.85
N ASN A 41 -15.25 8.74 9.92
CA ASN A 41 -14.87 9.56 11.08
C ASN A 41 -13.39 9.54 11.47
N ARG A 42 -12.47 9.17 10.58
CA ARG A 42 -11.02 9.27 10.83
C ARG A 42 -10.36 10.34 9.98
N ASN A 43 -9.83 11.37 10.63
CA ASN A 43 -8.98 12.39 10.00
C ASN A 43 -7.54 11.89 9.90
N VAL A 44 -7.31 10.89 9.05
CA VAL A 44 -5.95 10.36 8.79
C VAL A 44 -5.50 10.67 7.38
N ARG A 45 -4.19 10.87 7.19
CA ARG A 45 -3.56 10.89 5.87
C ARG A 45 -2.67 9.67 5.73
N VAL A 46 -2.79 8.94 4.64
CA VAL A 46 -2.00 7.73 4.38
C VAL A 46 -1.11 7.98 3.16
N GLN A 47 0.21 7.83 3.31
CA GLN A 47 1.12 7.73 2.16
C GLN A 47 1.44 6.27 1.88
N VAL A 48 1.34 5.86 0.62
CA VAL A 48 1.52 4.47 0.19
C VAL A 48 2.87 4.30 -0.48
N PHE A 49 3.64 3.30 -0.04
CA PHE A 49 4.91 2.94 -0.66
C PHE A 49 4.93 1.47 -1.07
N LEU A 50 5.25 1.21 -2.34
CA LEU A 50 5.45 -0.14 -2.88
C LEU A 50 6.90 -0.31 -3.31
N ASN A 51 7.59 -1.28 -2.74
CA ASN A 51 9.00 -1.56 -3.02
C ASN A 51 9.89 -0.30 -2.92
N GLY A 52 9.56 0.59 -1.98
CA GLY A 52 10.27 1.85 -1.74
C GLY A 52 9.81 3.03 -2.61
N TRP A 53 9.00 2.79 -3.65
CA TRP A 53 8.42 3.85 -4.48
C TRP A 53 7.16 4.42 -3.83
N ASN A 54 7.01 5.75 -3.82
CA ASN A 54 5.78 6.40 -3.38
C ASN A 54 4.69 6.26 -4.47
N MET A 55 3.56 5.63 -4.13
CA MET A 55 2.43 5.40 -5.04
C MET A 55 1.36 6.49 -4.94
N GLY A 56 1.47 7.37 -3.95
CA GLY A 56 0.56 8.49 -3.73
C GLY A 56 0.14 8.63 -2.27
N GLN A 57 -0.84 9.51 -2.07
CA GLN A 57 -1.42 9.78 -0.77
C GLN A 57 -2.95 9.72 -0.83
N TYR A 58 -3.55 9.24 0.25
CA TYR A 58 -4.97 9.32 0.54
C TYR A 58 -5.16 10.23 1.76
N VAL A 59 -6.17 11.10 1.69
CA VAL A 59 -6.59 11.92 2.83
C VAL A 59 -7.99 11.47 3.20
N GLY A 60 -8.10 10.79 4.34
CA GLY A 60 -9.37 10.44 4.95
C GLY A 60 -10.16 11.69 5.31
N GLY A 61 -11.48 11.62 5.16
CA GLY A 61 -12.39 12.73 5.41
C GLY A 61 -13.84 12.26 5.47
N ALA A 62 -14.79 13.21 5.47
CA ALA A 62 -16.21 12.95 5.77
C ALA A 62 -16.94 11.96 4.83
N LYS A 63 -16.34 11.54 3.70
CA LYS A 63 -16.95 10.57 2.78
C LYS A 63 -16.30 9.20 2.94
N ASP A 64 -17.13 8.24 3.32
CA ASP A 64 -16.79 6.82 3.42
C ASP A 64 -16.73 6.18 2.03
N THR A 65 -15.67 6.50 1.28
CA THR A 65 -15.44 5.91 -0.04
C THR A 65 -14.06 5.30 -0.04
N ALA A 66 -14.01 4.02 -0.42
CA ALA A 66 -12.77 3.31 -0.63
C ALA A 66 -11.92 4.04 -1.68
N HIS A 67 -10.61 4.08 -1.45
CA HIS A 67 -9.66 4.66 -2.39
C HIS A 67 -8.76 3.57 -2.96
N THR A 68 -8.66 3.54 -4.28
CA THR A 68 -7.89 2.53 -5.02
C THR A 68 -6.63 3.16 -5.61
N PHE A 69 -5.47 2.67 -5.20
CA PHE A 69 -4.18 2.97 -5.82
C PHE A 69 -3.86 1.91 -6.86
N VAL A 70 -3.67 2.30 -8.12
CA VAL A 70 -3.13 1.38 -9.14
C VAL A 70 -1.68 1.06 -8.79
N LEU A 71 -1.30 -0.22 -8.85
CA LEU A 71 0.06 -0.70 -8.60
C LEU A 71 0.72 -1.06 -9.93
N PRO A 72 1.60 -0.21 -10.50
CA PRO A 72 2.15 -0.44 -11.83
C PRO A 72 3.05 -1.67 -11.87
N ASN A 73 2.89 -2.50 -12.91
CA ASN A 73 3.81 -3.60 -13.20
C ASN A 73 5.24 -3.07 -13.36
N GLY A 74 6.21 -3.82 -12.85
CA GLY A 74 7.61 -3.40 -12.77
C GLY A 74 7.95 -2.77 -11.42
N ILE A 75 7.12 -1.85 -10.90
CA ILE A 75 7.20 -1.46 -9.49
C ILE A 75 6.64 -2.60 -8.64
N LEU A 76 5.44 -3.06 -8.97
CA LEU A 76 4.90 -4.32 -8.51
C LEU A 76 5.63 -5.48 -9.18
N ARG A 77 6.14 -6.41 -8.37
CA ARG A 77 6.70 -7.67 -8.84
C ARG A 77 5.62 -8.72 -8.90
N THR A 78 5.31 -9.21 -10.10
CA THR A 78 4.21 -10.15 -10.35
C THR A 78 4.65 -11.62 -10.48
N ARG A 79 5.96 -11.90 -10.39
CA ARG A 79 6.59 -13.22 -10.66
C ARG A 79 7.17 -13.89 -9.42
N ALA A 80 6.32 -14.22 -8.44
CA ALA A 80 6.63 -14.84 -7.14
C ALA A 80 7.65 -14.11 -6.23
N ALA A 81 8.31 -13.06 -6.73
CA ALA A 81 9.25 -12.27 -5.97
C ALA A 81 8.54 -11.44 -4.89
N ALA A 82 9.24 -11.19 -3.78
CA ALA A 82 8.67 -10.47 -2.65
C ALA A 82 8.45 -8.98 -2.98
N ASN A 83 7.24 -8.50 -2.70
CA ASN A 83 6.89 -7.10 -2.64
C ASN A 83 6.89 -6.63 -1.18
N THR A 84 7.30 -5.39 -0.94
CA THR A 84 7.17 -4.71 0.35
C THR A 84 6.16 -3.59 0.20
N LEU A 85 5.09 -3.63 0.98
CA LEU A 85 4.14 -2.54 1.13
C LEU A 85 4.44 -1.83 2.45
N ALA A 86 4.58 -0.52 2.41
CA ALA A 86 4.66 0.32 3.60
C ALA A 86 3.64 1.45 3.53
N LEU A 87 2.99 1.73 4.66
CA LEU A 87 2.03 2.81 4.82
C LEU A 87 2.53 3.74 5.92
N ALA A 88 2.60 5.04 5.62
CA ALA A 88 2.78 6.07 6.63
C ALA A 88 1.42 6.69 6.94
N VAL A 89 0.90 6.45 8.13
CA VAL A 89 -0.40 6.96 8.59
C VAL A 89 -0.15 8.14 9.51
N LEU A 90 -0.56 9.31 9.05
CA LEU A 90 -0.46 10.57 9.77
C LEU A 90 -1.79 10.81 10.48
N SER A 91 -1.72 10.99 11.80
CA SER A 91 -2.87 11.29 12.67
C SER A 91 -2.72 12.65 13.35
N ASP A 92 -3.85 13.31 13.58
CA ASP A 92 -3.96 14.60 14.27
C ASP A 92 -3.75 14.52 15.78
N GLY A 93 -3.90 13.34 16.38
CA GLY A 93 -3.72 13.09 17.81
C GLY A 93 -5.00 12.67 18.52
N ASP A 94 -6.16 12.96 17.94
CA ASP A 94 -7.44 12.50 18.45
C ASP A 94 -7.92 11.24 17.72
N THR A 95 -7.37 11.00 16.53
CA THR A 95 -7.69 9.82 15.71
C THR A 95 -6.63 8.73 15.84
N ALA A 96 -7.04 7.50 16.19
CA ALA A 96 -6.12 6.37 16.21
C ALA A 96 -5.55 6.11 14.80
N PRO A 97 -4.22 5.84 14.66
CA PRO A 97 -3.49 5.85 13.39
C PRO A 97 -3.72 4.61 12.52
N ALA A 98 -4.97 4.16 12.39
CA ALA A 98 -5.33 3.01 11.58
C ALA A 98 -5.66 3.44 10.14
N PRO A 99 -5.09 2.78 9.10
CA PRO A 99 -5.42 3.05 7.70
C PRO A 99 -6.77 2.47 7.26
N GLY A 100 -7.51 1.80 8.15
CA GLY A 100 -8.68 0.98 7.81
C GLY A 100 -8.27 -0.36 7.18
N PRO A 101 -9.26 -1.15 6.71
CA PRO A 101 -8.98 -2.36 5.95
C PRO A 101 -8.18 -2.07 4.67
N VAL A 102 -7.18 -2.92 4.39
CA VAL A 102 -6.31 -2.80 3.23
C VAL A 102 -6.32 -4.11 2.47
N ARG A 103 -6.63 -4.08 1.17
CA ARG A 103 -6.66 -5.28 0.33
C ARG A 103 -6.09 -5.04 -1.06
N LEU A 104 -5.67 -6.13 -1.70
CA LEU A 104 -5.33 -6.14 -3.12
C LEU A 104 -6.55 -6.56 -3.93
N GLU A 105 -6.79 -5.91 -5.06
CA GLU A 105 -7.84 -6.27 -6.00
C GLU A 105 -7.29 -6.42 -7.42
N LEU A 106 -7.83 -7.36 -8.17
CA LEU A 106 -7.62 -7.46 -9.60
C LEU A 106 -8.57 -6.48 -10.29
N LEU A 107 -8.01 -5.45 -10.92
CA LEU A 107 -8.77 -4.44 -11.65
C LEU A 107 -9.10 -4.91 -13.08
N GLY A 108 -8.27 -5.81 -13.62
CA GLY A 108 -8.46 -6.42 -14.92
C GLY A 108 -7.28 -7.30 -15.32
N SER A 109 -7.51 -8.20 -16.27
CA SER A 109 -6.47 -9.07 -16.82
C SER A 109 -6.67 -9.31 -18.31
N ALA A 110 -5.58 -9.42 -19.05
CA ALA A 110 -5.58 -9.81 -20.46
C ALA A 110 -4.49 -10.85 -20.73
N ALA A 111 -4.76 -11.77 -21.65
CA ALA A 111 -3.73 -12.65 -22.20
C ALA A 111 -2.75 -11.84 -23.06
N GLY A 112 -1.46 -12.13 -22.95
CA GLY A 112 -0.37 -11.42 -23.60
C GLY A 112 0.24 -10.34 -22.71
N GLY A 113 0.55 -9.19 -23.32
CA GLY A 113 1.31 -8.11 -22.70
C GLY A 113 2.81 -8.20 -22.95
N VAL A 114 3.52 -7.10 -22.72
CA VAL A 114 4.97 -7.02 -22.88
C VAL A 114 5.63 -7.50 -21.59
N PRO A 115 6.66 -8.38 -21.65
CA PRO A 115 7.42 -8.74 -20.47
C PRO A 115 8.00 -7.50 -19.77
N VAL A 116 7.51 -7.21 -18.56
CA VAL A 116 7.98 -6.08 -17.75
C VAL A 116 9.08 -6.54 -16.80
N LYS A 117 10.26 -5.93 -16.90
CA LYS A 117 11.34 -6.14 -15.94
C LYS A 117 11.07 -5.33 -14.67
N PRO A 118 11.37 -5.87 -13.47
CA PRO A 118 11.27 -5.09 -12.24
C PRO A 118 12.13 -3.83 -12.29
N VAL A 119 11.57 -2.72 -11.82
CA VAL A 119 12.32 -1.48 -11.65
C VAL A 119 13.28 -1.65 -10.46
N PRO A 120 14.56 -1.25 -10.59
CA PRO A 120 15.51 -1.30 -9.49
C PRO A 120 14.95 -0.60 -8.25
N SER A 121 14.92 -1.33 -7.14
CA SER A 121 14.45 -0.85 -5.84
C SER A 121 15.41 -1.35 -4.77
N PRO A 122 16.30 -0.49 -4.24
CA PRO A 122 17.24 -0.90 -3.21
C PRO A 122 16.49 -1.42 -1.98
N GLY A 123 16.83 -2.65 -1.56
CA GLY A 123 16.33 -3.19 -0.31
C GLY A 123 16.94 -2.47 0.89
N ARG A 124 16.25 -2.51 2.04
CA ARG A 124 16.82 -2.04 3.30
C ARG A 124 18.09 -2.85 3.61
N ARG A 125 19.24 -2.20 3.61
CA ARG A 125 20.46 -2.77 4.19
C ARG A 125 20.34 -2.67 5.72
N ARG A 126 20.56 -3.77 6.42
CA ARG A 126 20.82 -3.69 7.87
C ARG A 126 22.27 -3.22 8.01
N GLY A 127 22.46 -2.11 8.71
CA GLY A 127 23.77 -1.71 9.26
C GLY A 127 24.02 -2.43 10.57
#